data_AF-A0A923NET3-F1
#
_entry.id   AF-A0A923NET3-F1
#
_cell.length_a   1.000
_cell.length_b   1.000
_cell.length_c   1.000
_cell.angle_alpha   90.00
_cell.angle_beta   90.00
_cell.angle_gamma   90.00
#
_symmetry.space_group_name_H-M   'P 1'
#
loop_
_entity.id
_entity.type
_entity.pdbx_description
1 polymer ?
#
loop_
_entity_poly.entity_id
_entity_poly.type
_entity_poly.pdbx_seq_one_letter_code
_entity_poly.pdbx_strand_id
1 'polypeptide(L)' 'METFFGRMKNEMYYGYEKAVEEYIDYYNNKRIQAKTKWMLPVKYRETSMCFIVNSPLL' A
#
# COMPACT_ATOMS: atom_id res chain seq x y z
N MET A 1 -20.21 -11.20 2.00
CA MET A 1 -19.26 -10.07 1.83
C MET A 1 -18.12 -10.55 0.96
N GLU A 2 -17.93 -9.98 -0.22
CA GLU A 2 -16.73 -10.28 -1.02
C GLU A 2 -15.48 -9.73 -0.32
N THR A 3 -14.39 -10.51 -0.38
CA THR A 3 -13.09 -10.03 0.09
C THR A 3 -12.51 -9.04 -0.91
N PHE A 4 -11.56 -8.22 -0.47
CA PHE A 4 -10.82 -7.29 -1.36
C PHE A 4 -10.27 -8.00 -2.61
N PHE A 5 -9.69 -9.18 -2.43
CA PHE A 5 -9.16 -9.98 -3.54
C PHE A 5 -10.25 -10.58 -4.43
N GLY A 6 -11.43 -10.91 -3.87
CA GLY A 6 -12.59 -11.32 -4.67
C GLY A 6 -13.03 -10.21 -5.62
N ARG A 7 -13.20 -8.99 -5.08
CA ARG A 7 -13.58 -7.82 -5.88
C ARG A 7 -12.53 -7.49 -6.94
N MET A 8 -11.25 -7.47 -6.58
CA MET A 8 -10.16 -7.19 -7.52
C MET A 8 -10.12 -8.18 -8.69
N LYS A 9 -10.33 -9.49 -8.45
CA LYS A 9 -10.43 -10.48 -9.53
C LYS A 9 -11.59 -10.18 -10.47
N ASN A 10 -12.73 -9.77 -9.93
CA ASN A 10 -13.91 -9.43 -10.72
C ASN A 10 -13.67 -8.18 -11.58
N GLU A 11 -13.05 -7.14 -11.03
CA GLU A 11 -12.69 -5.93 -11.79
C GLU A 11 -11.71 -6.25 -12.94
N MET A 12 -10.72 -7.12 -12.69
CA MET A 12 -9.81 -7.60 -13.75
C MET A 12 -10.55 -8.41 -14.81
N TYR A 13 -11.49 -9.27 -14.42
CA TYR A 13 -12.30 -10.06 -15.36
C TYR A 13 -13.13 -9.18 -16.32
N TYR A 14 -13.61 -8.02 -15.86
CA TYR A 14 -14.34 -7.06 -16.69
C TYR A 14 -13.44 -6.03 -17.41
N GLY A 15 -12.11 -6.20 -17.37
CA GLY A 15 -11.17 -5.36 -18.12
C GLY A 15 -10.82 -4.02 -17.46
N TYR A 16 -11.05 -3.86 -16.15
CA TYR A 16 -10.68 -2.66 -15.39
C TYR A 16 -9.24 -2.70 -14.85
N GLU A 17 -8.35 -3.42 -15.53
CA GLU A 17 -6.97 -3.67 -15.08
C GLU A 17 -6.19 -2.38 -14.82
N LYS A 18 -6.34 -1.37 -15.70
CA LYS A 18 -5.72 -0.05 -15.53
C LYS A 18 -6.21 0.68 -14.28
N ALA A 19 -7.51 0.64 -14.00
CA ALA A 19 -8.06 1.28 -12.81
C ALA A 19 -7.58 0.59 -11.52
N VAL A 20 -7.43 -0.74 -11.56
CA VAL A 20 -6.84 -1.52 -10.45
C VAL A 20 -5.38 -1.14 -10.25
N GLU A 21 -4.59 -1.05 -11.33
CA GLU A 21 -3.18 -0.66 -11.27
C GLU A 21 -3.00 0.75 -10.69
N GLU A 22 -3.76 1.72 -11.18
CA GLU A 22 -3.76 3.09 -10.67
C GLU A 22 -4.14 3.15 -9.18
N TYR A 23 -5.12 2.35 -8.76
CA TYR A 23 -5.53 2.28 -7.36
C TYR A 23 -4.42 1.68 -6.47
N ILE A 24 -3.74 0.63 -6.94
CA ILE A 24 -2.61 0.01 -6.22
C ILE A 24 -1.45 1.00 -6.10
N ASP A 25 -1.11 1.71 -7.18
CA ASP A 25 -0.07 2.73 -7.17
C ASP A 25 -0.42 3.87 -6.20
N TYR A 26 -1.66 4.38 -6.27
CA TYR A 26 -2.13 5.39 -5.32
C TYR A 26 -1.96 4.90 -3.88
N TYR A 27 -2.43 3.69 -3.58
CA TYR A 27 -2.44 3.15 -2.22
C TYR A 27 -1.02 2.92 -1.68
N ASN A 28 -0.06 2.53 -2.52
CA ASN A 28 1.30 2.21 -2.09
C ASN A 28 2.25 3.40 -2.14
N ASN A 29 2.09 4.29 -3.13
CA ASN A 29 3.11 5.28 -3.46
C ASN A 29 2.65 6.72 -3.27
N LYS A 30 1.34 7.02 -3.30
CA LYS A 30 0.82 8.40 -3.31
C LYS A 30 -0.01 8.76 -2.08
N ARG A 31 -0.59 7.77 -1.40
CA ARG A 31 -1.52 7.98 -0.29
C ARG A 31 -0.81 8.49 0.97
N ILE A 32 -1.18 9.68 1.42
CA ILE A 32 -0.64 10.30 2.65
C ILE A 32 -1.65 10.17 3.79
N GLN A 33 -1.19 9.73 4.97
CA GLN A 33 -2.03 9.61 6.17
C GLN A 33 -1.29 10.03 7.44
N ALA A 34 -2.04 10.51 8.45
CA ALA A 34 -1.48 10.81 9.76
C ALA A 34 -0.77 9.59 10.39
N LYS A 35 -1.34 8.39 10.24
CA LYS A 35 -0.77 7.14 10.78
C LYS A 35 0.57 6.75 10.14
N THR A 36 0.86 7.22 8.92
CA THR A 36 2.15 7.02 8.25
C THR A 36 3.11 8.17 8.53
N LYS A 37 2.86 8.96 9.58
CA LYS A 37 3.61 10.19 9.90
C LYS A 37 3.69 11.13 8.70
N TRP A 38 2.61 11.20 7.93
CA TRP A 38 2.51 11.99 6.70
C TRP A 38 3.50 11.58 5.59
N MET A 39 4.09 10.39 5.68
CA MET A 39 4.96 9.82 4.66
C MET A 39 4.17 8.98 3.66
N LEU A 40 4.74 8.85 2.46
CA LEU A 40 4.27 7.89 1.45
C LEU A 40 4.37 6.47 2.02
N PRO A 41 3.45 5.55 1.72
CA PRO A 41 3.36 4.27 2.44
C PRO A 41 4.59 3.38 2.24
N VAL A 42 5.16 3.33 1.03
CA VAL A 42 6.44 2.66 0.79
C VAL A 42 7.55 3.27 1.64
N LYS A 43 7.72 4.60 1.62
CA LYS A 43 8.75 5.28 2.43
C LYS A 43 8.58 5.04 3.92
N TYR A 44 7.35 5.02 4.41
CA TYR A 44 7.06 4.71 5.80
C TYR A 44 7.53 3.28 6.16
N ARG A 45 7.26 2.29 5.30
CA ARG A 45 7.70 0.90 5.50
C ARG A 45 9.23 0.80 5.53
N GLU A 46 9.91 1.37 4.54
CA GLU A 46 11.37 1.38 4.47
C GLU A 46 11.99 2.03 5.72
N THR A 47 11.46 3.19 6.10
CA THR A 47 11.89 3.93 7.28
C THR A 47 11.67 3.10 8.55
N SER A 48 10.49 2.50 8.71
CA SER A 48 10.18 1.66 9.88
C SER A 48 11.07 0.42 9.97
N MET A 49 11.37 -0.24 8.84
CA MET A 49 12.27 -1.39 8.79
C MET A 49 13.70 -0.99 9.13
N CYS A 50 14.18 0.14 8.58
CA CYS A 50 15.50 0.68 8.88
C CYS A 50 15.65 1.01 10.37
N PHE A 51 14.62 1.58 10.99
CA PHE A 51 14.62 1.81 12.44
C PHE A 51 14.66 0.51 13.23
N ILE A 52 13.90 -0.51 12.82
CA ILE A 52 13.90 -1.81 13.52
C ILE A 52 15.27 -2.49 13.44
N VAL A 53 15.90 -2.54 12.26
CA VAL A 53 17.18 -3.23 12.08
C VAL A 53 18.38 -2.49 12.67
N ASN A 54 18.29 -1.16 12.85
CA ASN A 54 19.36 -0.34 13.43
C ASN A 54 19.04 0.14 14.86
N SER A 55 17.96 -0.34 15.48
CA SER A 55 17.61 0.03 16.86
C SER A 55 18.49 -0.77 17.83
N PRO A 56 19.31 -0.13 18.70
CA PRO A 56 20.18 -0.82 19.66
C PRO A 56 19.44 -1.50 20.83
N LEU A 57 18.12 -1.66 20.74
CA LEU A 57 17.24 -2.16 21.80
C LEU A 57 16.66 -3.55 21.48
N LEU A 58 17.23 -4.25 20.49
CA LEU A 58 17.12 -5.69 20.29
C LEU A 58 18.51 -6.32 20.31
#